data_AF-R9MD71-F1
#
_entry.id   AF-R9MD71-F1
#
_cell.length_a   1.000
_cell.length_b   1.000
_cell.length_c   1.000
_cell.angle_alpha   90.00
_cell.angle_beta   90.00
_cell.angle_gamma   90.00
#
_symmetry.space_group_name_H-M   'P 1'
#
loop_
_entity.id
_entity.type
_entity.pdbx_description
1 polymer ?
#
loop_
_entity_poly.entity_id
_entity_poly.type
_entity_poly.pdbx_seq_one_letter_code
_entity_poly.pdbx_strand_id
1 'polypeptide(L)'
;MKYLMIITAEDERYMRGEVQLDFFSSHPWEGLFVDVVKGNTFEELYGDGNYEGLFYQLYETDTGHRIGCGIFDPDAPKEEIREWETKV
;
A
#
# COMPACT_ATOMS: atom_id res chain seq x y z
N MET A 1 12.38 7.25 -10.28
CA MET A 1 11.23 6.65 -9.58
C MET A 1 11.61 5.22 -9.35
N LYS A 2 11.63 4.77 -8.09
CA LYS A 2 11.97 3.39 -7.73
C LYS A 2 10.75 2.59 -7.33
N TYR A 3 9.72 3.27 -6.80
CA TYR A 3 8.57 2.65 -6.20
C TYR A 3 7.27 3.28 -6.69
N LEU A 4 6.23 2.46 -6.72
CA LEU A 4 4.84 2.83 -6.98
C LEU A 4 3.98 2.21 -5.89
N MET A 5 3.10 3.02 -5.29
CA MET A 5 2.17 2.59 -4.26
C MET A 5 0.74 2.87 -4.73
N ILE A 6 -0.08 1.83 -4.79
CA ILE A 6 -1.51 1.93 -5.07
C ILE A 6 -2.24 1.99 -3.74
N ILE A 7 -3.07 3.00 -3.54
CA ILE A 7 -3.88 3.17 -2.34
C ILE A 7 -5.33 2.80 -2.64
N THR A 8 -5.91 2.03 -1.74
CA THR A 8 -7.28 1.53 -1.81
C THR A 8 -7.98 1.69 -0.47
N ALA A 9 -9.31 1.79 -0.48
CA ALA A 9 -10.16 1.83 0.70
C ALA A 9 -11.15 0.67 0.70
N GLU A 10 -11.84 0.47 1.82
CA GLU A 10 -12.99 -0.41 1.91
C GLU A 10 -14.09 0.03 0.94
N ASP A 11 -14.91 -0.92 0.52
CA ASP A 11 -16.08 -0.65 -0.32
C ASP A 11 -17.40 -0.91 0.41
N GLU A 12 -18.51 -0.84 -0.32
CA GLU A 12 -19.85 -1.08 0.22
C GLU A 12 -20.04 -2.45 0.90
N ARG A 13 -19.22 -3.47 0.58
CA ARG A 13 -19.27 -4.78 1.24
C ARG A 13 -18.91 -4.66 2.72
N TYR A 14 -18.00 -3.76 3.09
CA TYR A 14 -17.69 -3.45 4.49
C TYR A 14 -18.89 -2.83 5.21
N MET A 15 -19.53 -1.85 4.58
CA MET A 15 -20.69 -1.15 5.15
C MET A 15 -21.89 -2.07 5.35
N ARG A 16 -22.03 -3.09 4.50
CA ARG A 16 -23.04 -4.16 4.64
C ARG A 16 -22.63 -5.28 5.60
N GLY A 17 -21.39 -5.28 6.09
CA GLY A 17 -20.86 -6.32 6.97
C GLY A 17 -20.56 -7.65 6.29
N GLU A 18 -20.44 -7.67 4.96
CA GLU A 18 -20.15 -8.87 4.16
C GLU A 18 -18.67 -9.29 4.24
N VAL A 19 -17.78 -8.31 4.38
CA VAL A 19 -16.34 -8.48 4.57
C VAL A 19 -15.85 -7.52 5.66
N GLN A 20 -14.71 -7.83 6.27
CA GLN A 20 -14.10 -7.03 7.35
C GLN A 20 -12.77 -6.41 6.88
N LEU A 21 -12.13 -5.59 7.72
CA LEU A 21 -10.89 -4.88 7.37
C LEU A 21 -9.73 -5.83 7.02
N ASP A 22 -9.70 -7.02 7.63
CA ASP A 22 -8.71 -8.08 7.36
C ASP A 22 -8.81 -8.64 5.94
N PHE A 23 -10.00 -8.63 5.34
CA PHE A 23 -10.20 -9.00 3.95
C PHE A 23 -9.46 -8.02 3.03
N PHE A 24 -9.64 -6.71 3.23
CA PHE A 24 -9.02 -5.67 2.41
C PHE A 24 -7.51 -5.53 2.68
N SER A 25 -7.06 -5.76 3.92
CA SER A 25 -5.61 -5.79 4.19
C SER A 25 -4.91 -6.95 3.51
N SER A 26 -5.58 -8.10 3.40
CA SER A 26 -5.05 -9.29 2.70
C SER A 26 -5.23 -9.21 1.17
N HIS A 27 -6.25 -8.48 0.70
CA HIS A 27 -6.61 -8.37 -0.72
C HIS A 27 -6.89 -6.90 -1.10
N PRO A 28 -5.92 -5.99 -0.99
CA PRO A 28 -6.16 -4.56 -1.20
C PRO A 28 -6.63 -4.23 -2.62
N TRP A 29 -6.30 -5.05 -3.62
CA TRP A 29 -6.79 -4.91 -4.99
C TRP A 29 -8.31 -5.15 -5.15
N GLU A 30 -8.98 -5.71 -4.14
CA GLU A 30 -10.43 -5.83 -4.12
C GLU A 30 -11.11 -4.55 -3.64
N GLY A 31 -10.38 -3.62 -3.02
CA GLY A 31 -10.93 -2.37 -2.47
C GLY A 31 -11.26 -1.32 -3.54
N LEU A 32 -11.82 -0.20 -3.10
CA LEU A 32 -12.02 0.97 -3.96
C LEU A 32 -10.69 1.65 -4.21
N PHE A 33 -10.38 1.90 -5.49
CA PHE A 33 -9.23 2.70 -5.87
C PHE A 33 -9.32 4.12 -5.29
N VAL A 34 -8.25 4.57 -4.63
CA VAL A 34 -8.14 5.92 -4.06
C VAL A 34 -7.11 6.73 -4.83
N ASP A 35 -5.87 6.25 -4.91
CA ASP A 35 -4.76 7.00 -5.53
C ASP A 35 -3.60 6.11 -5.98
N VAL A 36 -2.70 6.67 -6.80
CA VAL A 36 -1.38 6.10 -7.12
C VAL A 36 -0.29 7.10 -6.75
N VAL A 37 0.52 6.74 -5.76
CA VAL A 37 1.68 7.53 -5.33
C VAL A 37 2.96 6.94 -5.92
N LYS A 38 3.90 7.80 -6.27
CA LYS A 38 5.16 7.45 -6.93
C LYS A 38 6.31 8.13 -6.22
N GLY A 39 7.39 7.40 -5.96
CA GLY A 39 8.50 7.92 -5.17
C GLY A 39 9.79 7.12 -5.35
N ASN A 40 10.87 7.67 -4.83
CA ASN A 40 12.17 7.02 -4.67
C ASN A 40 12.44 6.67 -3.21
N THR A 41 11.77 7.33 -2.25
CA THR A 41 11.89 7.07 -0.81
C THR A 41 10.52 6.85 -0.17
N PHE A 42 10.52 6.27 1.03
CA PHE A 42 9.30 6.13 1.82
C PHE A 42 8.64 7.48 2.12
N GLU A 43 9.41 8.52 2.44
CA GLU A 43 8.87 9.85 2.76
C GLU A 43 8.12 10.48 1.59
N GLU A 44 8.60 10.27 0.35
CA GLU A 44 7.89 10.71 -0.86
C GLU A 44 6.57 9.95 -1.07
N LEU A 45 6.53 8.66 -0.68
CA LEU A 45 5.31 7.83 -0.76
C LEU A 45 4.31 8.14 0.35
N TYR A 46 4.80 8.44 1.55
CA TYR A 46 3.99 8.76 2.73
C TYR A 46 3.37 10.15 2.64
N GLY A 47 4.10 11.11 2.06
CA GLY A 47 3.64 12.49 1.92
C GLY A 47 3.35 13.14 3.27
N ASP A 48 2.13 13.63 3.43
CA ASP A 48 1.59 14.28 4.63
C ASP A 48 0.75 13.34 5.53
N GLY A 49 0.73 12.03 5.23
CA GLY A 49 0.01 11.03 6.02
C GLY A 49 -1.48 10.90 5.71
N ASN A 50 -1.97 11.50 4.62
CA ASN A 50 -3.40 11.48 4.24
C ASN A 50 -3.99 10.08 3.97
N TYR A 51 -3.13 9.07 3.84
CA TYR A 51 -3.52 7.70 3.51
C TYR A 51 -3.38 6.72 4.68
N GLU A 52 -2.97 7.20 5.86
CA GLU A 52 -2.84 6.35 7.06
C GLU A 52 -4.20 5.70 7.40
N GLY A 53 -4.17 4.38 7.64
CA GLY A 53 -5.36 3.57 7.92
C GLY A 53 -6.10 3.06 6.68
N LEU A 54 -5.73 3.48 5.46
CA LEU A 54 -6.20 2.87 4.22
C LEU A 54 -5.41 1.59 3.92
N PHE A 55 -5.55 1.03 2.72
CA PHE A 55 -4.78 -0.13 2.28
C PHE A 55 -3.85 0.23 1.14
N TYR A 56 -2.72 -0.46 1.05
CA TYR A 56 -1.72 -0.20 0.04
C TYR A 56 -1.23 -1.46 -0.67
N GLN A 57 -0.74 -1.26 -1.89
CA GLN A 57 0.07 -2.22 -2.63
C GLN A 57 1.35 -1.51 -3.07
N LEU A 58 2.50 -2.00 -2.62
CA LEU A 58 3.80 -1.41 -2.90
C LEU A 58 4.57 -2.26 -3.92
N TYR A 59 5.00 -1.61 -4.99
CA TYR A 59 5.75 -2.22 -6.09
C TYR A 59 7.08 -1.49 -6.28
N GLU A 60 8.13 -2.25 -6.60
CA GLU A 60 9.31 -1.68 -7.24
C GLU A 60 9.06 -1.53 -8.74
N THR A 61 9.65 -0.51 -9.36
CA THR A 61 9.28 -0.09 -10.72
C THR A 61 10.21 -0.60 -11.81
N ASP A 62 11.36 -1.17 -11.47
CA ASP A 62 12.34 -1.66 -12.43
C ASP A 62 11.88 -3.00 -13.03
N THR A 63 11.31 -3.90 -12.23
CA THR A 63 10.75 -5.19 -12.71
C THR A 63 9.24 -5.32 -12.50
N GLY A 64 8.61 -4.41 -11.76
CA GLY A 64 7.18 -4.45 -11.44
C GLY A 64 6.83 -5.44 -10.34
N HIS A 65 7.80 -5.88 -9.54
CA HIS A 65 7.58 -6.83 -8.46
C HIS A 65 6.85 -6.16 -7.30
N ARG A 66 5.80 -6.80 -6.78
CA ARG A 66 5.17 -6.37 -5.53
C ARG A 66 6.09 -6.73 -4.37
N ILE A 67 6.51 -5.72 -3.61
CA ILE A 67 7.37 -5.90 -2.44
C ILE A 67 6.58 -5.89 -1.13
N GLY A 68 5.34 -5.37 -1.16
CA GLY A 68 4.54 -5.20 0.05
C GLY A 68 3.06 -4.93 -0.20
N CYS A 69 2.23 -5.24 0.79
CA CYS A 69 0.82 -4.86 0.82
C CYS A 69 0.20 -5.05 2.21
N GLY A 70 -0.79 -4.23 2.54
CA GLY A 70 -1.48 -4.33 3.83
C GLY A 70 -2.29 -3.09 4.18
N ILE A 71 -2.54 -2.91 5.48
CA ILE A 71 -3.01 -1.64 6.03
C ILE A 71 -1.84 -0.66 5.99
N PHE A 72 -2.08 0.56 5.52
CA PHE A 72 -1.08 1.59 5.48
C PHE A 72 -0.87 2.18 6.87
N ASP A 73 0.04 1.56 7.62
CA ASP A 73 0.76 2.10 8.76
C ASP A 73 2.16 2.47 8.27
N PRO A 74 2.70 3.67 8.54
CA PRO A 74 4.03 4.11 8.08
C PRO A 74 5.17 3.11 8.31
N ASP A 75 5.12 2.32 9.38
CA ASP A 75 6.22 1.41 9.72
C ASP A 75 6.36 0.24 8.73
N ALA A 76 5.25 -0.30 8.23
CA ALA A 76 5.24 -1.49 7.36
C ALA A 76 5.91 -1.25 5.98
N PRO A 77 5.46 -0.31 5.13
CA PRO A 77 6.08 -0.05 3.83
C PRO A 77 7.50 0.50 3.96
N LYS A 78 7.83 1.17 5.07
CA LYS A 78 9.20 1.60 5.35
C LYS A 78 10.15 0.42 5.55
N GLU A 79 9.75 -0.58 6.34
CA GLU A 79 10.55 -1.79 6.54
C GLU A 79 10.60 -2.64 5.25
N GLU A 80 9.50 -2.74 4.50
CA GLU A 80 9.47 -3.45 3.20
C GLU A 80 10.46 -2.86 2.18
N ILE A 81 10.52 -1.53 2.07
CA ILE A 81 11.52 -0.83 1.23
C ILE A 81 12.94 -1.16 1.71
N ARG A 82 13.18 -1.07 3.02
CA ARG A 82 14.50 -1.33 3.60
C ARG A 82 14.95 -2.77 3.36
N GLU A 83 14.06 -3.74 3.56
CA GLU A 83 14.33 -5.15 3.30
C GLU A 83 14.64 -5.38 1.81
N TRP A 84 13.86 -4.77 0.92
CA TRP A 84 14.07 -4.86 -0.52
C TRP A 84 15.45 -4.34 -0.90
N GLU A 85 15.81 -3.13 -0.46
CA GLU A 85 17.11 -2.52 -0.78
C GLU A 85 18.30 -3.24 -0.18
N THR A 86 18.11 -4.03 0.88
CA THR A 86 19.18 -4.84 1.49
C THR A 86 19.37 -6.20 0.81
N LYS A 87 18.36 -6.70 0.10
CA LYS A 87 18.41 -7.99 -0.64
C LYS A 87 19.07 -7.85 -2.02
N VAL A 88 19.23 -6.62 -2.52
CA VAL A 88 19.78 -6.29 -3.84
C VAL A 88 21.29 -6.07 -3.80
#